data_AF-A0A7V4IY21-F1
#
_entry.id   AF-A0A7V4IY21-F1
#
_cell.length_a   1.000
_cell.length_b   1.000
_cell.length_c   1.000
_cell.angle_alpha   90.00
_cell.angle_beta   90.00
_cell.angle_gamma   90.00
#
_symmetry.space_group_name_H-M   'P 1'
#
loop_
_entity.id
_entity.type
_entity.pdbx_description
1 polymer ?
#
loop_
_entity_poly.entity_id
_entity_poly.type
_entity_poly.pdbx_seq_one_letter_code
_entity_poly.pdbx_strand_id
1 'polypeptide(L)'
;EGLEEDARPVRLFAEAGIPCLVANSFSKNFSLYRERVGALTLLARDRDEARRALSQLKRVIRTNYSNPSSHGAQVVAIALTDPTLRSAWEQEVAEMRARIHRMRRLFAERLNGHGTGRDFGFIVDQRGMFSYSGLSAEEARRLRSDFGVYVVESGRICVAALNDANIDYVCEAIARVLSR
;
A
#
# COMPACT_ATOMS: atom_id res chain seq x y z
N GLU A 1 14.17 -3.82 3.29
CA GLU A 1 13.44 -3.67 2.02
C GLU A 1 12.99 -2.22 1.90
N GLY A 2 13.34 -1.57 0.80
CA GLY A 2 12.97 -0.21 0.44
C GLY A 2 12.58 -0.09 -1.03
N LEU A 3 12.75 1.09 -1.60
CA LEU A 3 12.25 1.40 -2.96
C LEU A 3 12.85 0.49 -4.04
N GLU A 4 14.14 0.16 -3.91
CA GLU A 4 14.86 -0.64 -4.89
C GLU A 4 14.41 -2.12 -4.87
N GLU A 5 14.19 -2.67 -3.68
CA GLU A 5 13.70 -4.03 -3.50
C GLU A 5 12.23 -4.16 -3.96
N ASP A 6 11.40 -3.17 -3.64
CA ASP A 6 10.00 -3.12 -4.10
C ASP A 6 9.89 -3.02 -5.63
N ALA A 7 10.83 -2.33 -6.28
CA ALA A 7 10.88 -2.19 -7.73
C ALA A 7 11.51 -3.40 -8.45
N ARG A 8 12.23 -4.29 -7.73
CA ARG A 8 13.00 -5.37 -8.33
C ARG A 8 12.16 -6.32 -9.20
N PRO A 9 10.96 -6.78 -8.80
CA PRO A 9 10.16 -7.65 -9.65
C PRO A 9 9.87 -7.02 -11.02
N VAL A 10 9.48 -5.74 -11.05
CA VAL A 10 9.19 -5.02 -12.30
C VAL A 10 10.44 -4.96 -13.19
N ARG A 11 11.60 -4.69 -12.61
CA ARG A 11 12.88 -4.65 -13.33
C ARG A 11 13.28 -6.02 -13.87
N LEU A 12 13.03 -7.11 -13.13
CA LEU A 12 13.28 -8.47 -13.60
C LEU A 12 12.45 -8.82 -14.84
N PHE A 13 11.16 -8.44 -14.87
CA PHE A 13 10.33 -8.62 -16.07
C PHE A 13 10.89 -7.82 -17.26
N ALA A 14 11.36 -6.60 -17.01
CA ALA A 14 11.95 -5.76 -18.05
C ALA A 14 13.28 -6.32 -18.58
N GLU A 15 14.18 -6.75 -17.69
CA GLU A 15 15.46 -7.38 -18.00
C GLU A 15 15.27 -8.69 -18.80
N ALA A 16 14.22 -9.45 -18.51
CA ALA A 16 13.87 -10.66 -19.24
C ALA A 16 13.23 -10.38 -20.62
N GLY A 17 12.98 -9.11 -20.98
CA GLY A 17 12.33 -8.74 -22.24
C GLY A 17 10.87 -9.19 -22.33
N ILE A 18 10.22 -9.46 -21.18
CA ILE A 18 8.82 -9.91 -21.14
C ILE A 18 7.91 -8.68 -21.29
N PRO A 19 7.08 -8.60 -22.35
CA PRO A 19 6.14 -7.49 -22.50
C PRO A 19 5.22 -7.39 -21.28
N CYS A 20 5.15 -6.21 -20.67
CA CYS A 20 4.34 -5.98 -19.48
C CYS A 20 3.71 -4.59 -19.47
N LEU A 21 2.62 -4.49 -18.71
CA LEU A 21 1.98 -3.24 -18.35
C LEU A 21 2.26 -2.99 -16.87
N VAL A 22 2.75 -1.79 -16.55
CA VAL A 22 2.98 -1.35 -15.18
C VAL A 22 2.05 -0.19 -14.88
N ALA A 23 1.08 -0.42 -14.00
CA ALA A 23 0.22 0.64 -13.46
C ALA A 23 0.75 1.03 -12.07
N ASN A 24 1.31 2.24 -11.96
CA ASN A 24 1.79 2.76 -10.68
C ASN A 24 0.91 3.91 -10.17
N SER A 25 0.85 4.06 -8.85
CA SER A 25 0.06 5.08 -8.17
C SER A 25 0.95 5.86 -7.21
N PHE A 26 0.82 7.18 -7.22
CA PHE A 26 1.49 8.05 -6.25
C PHE A 26 0.63 8.37 -5.02
N SER A 27 -0.56 7.76 -4.91
CA SER A 27 -1.48 8.10 -3.83
C SER A 27 -0.95 7.79 -2.43
N LYS A 28 -0.05 6.81 -2.28
CA LYS A 28 0.41 6.32 -0.96
C LYS A 28 1.83 6.74 -0.65
N ASN A 29 2.74 6.59 -1.59
CA ASN A 29 4.15 6.98 -1.40
C ASN A 29 4.36 8.50 -1.45
N PHE A 30 3.43 9.28 -2.02
CA PHE A 30 3.44 10.74 -1.97
C PHE A 30 2.29 11.31 -1.12
N SER A 31 1.46 10.45 -0.51
CA SER A 31 0.25 10.89 0.22
C SER A 31 -0.75 11.71 -0.63
N LEU A 32 -0.64 11.66 -1.97
CA LEU A 32 -1.49 12.40 -2.92
C LEU A 32 -2.75 11.61 -3.28
N TYR A 33 -3.54 11.24 -2.26
CA TYR A 33 -4.72 10.37 -2.44
C TYR A 33 -5.75 10.94 -3.41
N ARG A 34 -6.10 12.22 -3.23
CA ARG A 34 -7.19 12.87 -3.99
C ARG A 34 -6.73 13.61 -5.25
N GLU A 35 -5.42 13.79 -5.44
CA GLU A 35 -4.86 14.36 -6.67
C GLU A 35 -4.88 13.41 -7.87
N ARG A 36 -5.16 12.12 -7.61
CA ARG A 36 -5.33 11.06 -8.62
C ARG A 36 -4.11 10.89 -9.54
N VAL A 37 -2.91 11.02 -8.98
CA VAL A 37 -1.66 10.89 -9.73
C VAL A 37 -1.21 9.43 -9.84
N GLY A 38 -0.92 9.01 -11.06
CA GLY A 38 -0.38 7.69 -11.39
C GLY A 38 0.15 7.68 -12.82
N ALA A 39 0.68 6.55 -13.26
CA ALA A 39 1.07 6.36 -14.65
C ALA A 39 0.80 4.93 -15.12
N LEU A 40 0.68 4.77 -16.43
CA LEU A 40 0.65 3.48 -17.11
C LEU A 40 1.87 3.41 -18.03
N THR A 41 2.72 2.43 -17.78
CA THR A 41 3.89 2.14 -18.62
C THR A 41 3.65 0.86 -19.39
N LEU A 42 3.93 0.86 -20.69
CA LEU A 42 3.97 -0.33 -21.52
C LEU A 42 5.42 -0.59 -21.92
N LEU A 43 5.92 -1.79 -21.63
CA LEU A 43 7.22 -2.23 -22.11
C LEU A 43 7.06 -2.81 -23.52
N ALA A 44 7.51 -2.04 -24.51
CA ALA A 44 7.51 -2.43 -25.91
C ALA A 44 8.85 -3.09 -26.29
N ARG A 45 8.81 -4.00 -27.26
CA ARG A 45 10.01 -4.65 -27.81
C ARG A 45 10.93 -3.67 -28.52
N ASP A 46 10.33 -2.67 -29.16
CA ASP A 46 11.04 -1.65 -29.91
C ASP A 46 10.29 -0.31 -29.93
N ARG A 47 10.94 0.69 -30.54
CA ARG A 47 10.40 2.05 -30.67
C ARG A 47 9.14 2.12 -31.54
N ASP A 48 9.00 1.24 -32.51
CA ASP A 48 7.88 1.25 -33.45
C ASP A 48 6.61 0.70 -32.78
N GLU A 49 6.74 -0.40 -32.04
CA GLU A 49 5.68 -0.93 -31.18
C GLU A 49 5.26 0.08 -30.09
N ALA A 50 6.22 0.75 -29.44
CA ALA A 50 5.92 1.79 -28.46
C ALA A 50 5.07 2.93 -29.06
N ARG A 51 5.41 3.39 -30.28
CA ARG A 51 4.66 4.45 -30.99
C ARG A 51 3.25 4.00 -31.33
N ARG A 52 3.07 2.79 -31.86
CA ARG A 52 1.75 2.24 -32.18
C ARG A 52 0.90 2.14 -30.91
N ALA A 53 1.44 1.55 -29.84
CA ALA A 53 0.75 1.39 -28.57
C ALA A 53 0.34 2.74 -27.97
N LEU A 54 1.25 3.73 -27.95
CA LEU A 54 0.97 5.07 -27.44
C LEU A 54 -0.15 5.77 -28.23
N SER A 55 -0.22 5.56 -29.55
CA SER A 55 -1.30 6.14 -30.37
C SER A 55 -2.68 5.59 -29.99
N GLN A 56 -2.80 4.29 -29.70
CA GLN A 56 -4.05 3.68 -29.25
C GLN A 56 -4.39 4.11 -27.82
N LEU A 57 -3.40 4.17 -26.92
CA LEU A 57 -3.62 4.63 -25.55
C LEU A 57 -4.14 6.08 -25.51
N LYS A 58 -3.60 6.96 -26.36
CA LYS A 58 -4.10 8.33 -26.51
C LYS A 58 -5.57 8.37 -26.93
N ARG A 59 -6.01 7.49 -27.83
CA ARG A 59 -7.43 7.40 -28.23
C ARG A 59 -8.32 7.01 -27.05
N VAL A 60 -7.93 5.97 -26.30
CA VAL A 60 -8.67 5.52 -25.10
C VAL A 60 -8.78 6.64 -24.06
N ILE A 61 -7.69 7.33 -23.78
CA ILE A 61 -7.68 8.47 -22.84
C ILE A 61 -8.60 9.60 -23.34
N ARG A 62 -8.48 9.96 -24.63
CA ARG A 62 -9.25 11.04 -25.25
C ARG A 62 -10.75 10.83 -25.14
N THR A 63 -11.21 9.58 -25.35
CA THR A 63 -12.63 9.21 -25.29
C THR A 63 -13.14 8.90 -23.88
N ASN A 64 -12.27 8.81 -22.88
CA ASN A 64 -12.65 8.59 -21.49
C ASN A 64 -12.72 9.91 -20.72
N TYR A 65 -11.58 10.60 -20.60
CA TYR A 65 -11.47 11.82 -19.77
C TYR A 65 -10.68 12.94 -20.44
N SER A 66 -10.44 12.86 -21.76
CA SER A 66 -9.69 13.83 -22.56
C SER A 66 -8.19 13.91 -22.25
N ASN A 67 -7.80 14.40 -21.07
CA ASN A 67 -6.42 14.57 -20.63
C ASN A 67 -6.33 14.58 -19.08
N PRO A 68 -5.19 14.17 -18.49
CA PRO A 68 -5.05 14.03 -17.04
C PRO A 68 -4.89 15.38 -16.32
N SER A 69 -5.14 15.40 -15.00
CA SER A 69 -4.88 16.57 -14.15
C SER A 69 -3.38 16.89 -14.09
N SER A 70 -3.03 18.17 -14.13
CA SER A 70 -1.64 18.63 -14.16
C SER A 70 -1.02 18.80 -12.78
N HIS A 71 -1.78 19.29 -11.80
CA HIS A 71 -1.26 19.78 -10.52
C HIS A 71 -0.43 18.72 -9.77
N GLY A 72 -1.04 17.59 -9.40
CA GLY A 72 -0.32 16.53 -8.68
C GLY A 72 0.81 15.90 -9.51
N ALA A 73 0.69 15.86 -10.84
CA ALA A 73 1.77 15.38 -11.70
C ALA A 73 2.99 16.32 -11.68
N GLN A 74 2.77 17.64 -11.64
CA GLN A 74 3.84 18.63 -11.50
C GLN A 74 4.51 18.55 -10.12
N VAL A 75 3.73 18.38 -9.05
CA VAL A 75 4.29 18.18 -7.69
C VAL A 75 5.21 16.97 -7.64
N VAL A 76 4.76 15.83 -8.15
CA VAL A 76 5.58 14.61 -8.22
C VAL A 76 6.81 14.82 -9.10
N ALA A 77 6.66 15.47 -10.26
CA ALA A 77 7.79 15.76 -11.14
C ALA A 77 8.86 16.61 -10.44
N ILE A 78 8.47 17.74 -9.84
CA ILE A 78 9.36 18.63 -9.10
C ILE A 78 10.11 17.86 -8.01
N ALA A 79 9.37 17.11 -7.18
CA ALA A 79 9.95 16.36 -6.08
C ALA A 79 10.93 15.27 -6.53
N LEU A 80 10.67 14.59 -7.66
CA LEU A 80 11.52 13.50 -8.14
C LEU A 80 12.71 13.98 -8.99
N THR A 81 12.63 15.17 -9.59
CA THR A 81 13.71 15.73 -10.43
C THR A 81 14.68 16.63 -9.68
N ASP A 82 14.26 17.21 -8.56
CA ASP A 82 15.17 17.95 -7.67
C ASP A 82 15.86 16.97 -6.69
N PRO A 83 17.21 16.89 -6.67
CA PRO A 83 17.92 15.94 -5.81
C PRO A 83 17.65 16.11 -4.31
N THR A 84 17.45 17.36 -3.85
CA THR A 84 17.19 17.66 -2.44
C THR A 84 15.80 17.19 -2.05
N LEU A 85 14.79 17.53 -2.85
CA LEU A 85 13.41 17.11 -2.60
C LEU A 85 13.25 15.60 -2.72
N ARG A 86 13.94 14.97 -3.68
CA ARG A 86 13.92 13.53 -3.84
C ARG A 86 14.49 12.85 -2.60
N SER A 87 15.63 13.32 -2.09
CA SER A 87 16.23 12.75 -0.88
C SER A 87 15.30 12.89 0.33
N ALA A 88 14.64 14.04 0.49
CA ALA A 88 13.67 14.24 1.57
C ALA A 88 12.48 13.28 1.44
N TRP A 89 11.93 13.13 0.24
CA TRP A 89 10.85 12.19 -0.04
C TRP A 89 11.24 10.72 0.24
N GLU A 90 12.41 10.29 -0.21
CA GLU A 90 12.91 8.93 0.03
C GLU A 90 13.07 8.65 1.54
N GLN A 91 13.53 9.64 2.31
CA GLN A 91 13.62 9.56 3.76
C GLN A 91 12.24 9.44 4.42
N GLU A 92 11.30 10.33 4.09
CA GLU A 92 9.94 10.29 4.66
C GLU A 92 9.23 8.95 4.38
N VAL A 93 9.36 8.44 3.16
CA VAL A 93 8.82 7.11 2.80
C VAL A 93 9.47 6.00 3.62
N ALA A 94 10.78 6.08 3.86
CA ALA A 94 11.49 5.11 4.70
C ALA A 94 11.02 5.16 6.17
N GLU A 95 10.77 6.34 6.72
CA GLU A 95 10.25 6.54 8.07
C GLU A 95 8.82 5.99 8.20
N MET A 96 7.94 6.27 7.22
CA MET A 96 6.59 5.71 7.17
C MET A 96 6.61 4.18 7.15
N ARG A 97 7.51 3.59 6.34
CA ARG A 97 7.72 2.13 6.28
C ARG A 97 8.19 1.57 7.62
N ALA A 98 9.18 2.20 8.24
CA ALA A 98 9.72 1.78 9.54
C ALA A 98 8.64 1.80 10.63
N ARG A 99 7.80 2.84 10.66
CA ARG A 99 6.67 2.94 11.58
C ARG A 99 5.66 1.79 11.39
N ILE A 100 5.31 1.45 10.15
CA ILE A 100 4.40 0.33 9.86
C ILE A 100 5.00 -0.99 10.35
N HIS A 101 6.30 -1.24 10.13
CA HIS A 101 6.95 -2.45 10.66
C HIS A 101 6.95 -2.51 12.19
N ARG A 102 7.18 -1.37 12.86
CA ARG A 102 7.06 -1.29 14.33
C ARG A 102 5.64 -1.66 14.78
N MET A 103 4.62 -1.09 14.14
CA MET A 103 3.22 -1.40 14.45
C MET A 103 2.87 -2.86 14.20
N ARG A 104 3.39 -3.50 13.15
CA ARG A 104 3.20 -4.94 12.91
C ARG A 104 3.73 -5.79 14.06
N ARG A 105 4.96 -5.53 14.50
CA ARG A 105 5.59 -6.27 15.60
C ARG A 105 4.83 -6.08 16.90
N LEU A 106 4.53 -4.82 17.26
CA LEU A 106 3.80 -4.52 18.48
C LEU A 106 2.40 -5.16 18.45
N PHE A 107 1.73 -5.13 17.31
CA PHE A 107 0.39 -5.71 17.17
C PHE A 107 0.41 -7.23 17.34
N ALA A 108 1.35 -7.93 16.72
CA ALA A 108 1.52 -9.38 16.89
C ALA A 108 1.88 -9.75 18.34
N GLU A 109 2.83 -9.03 18.94
CA GLU A 109 3.26 -9.24 20.33
C GLU A 109 2.09 -9.08 21.31
N ARG A 110 1.35 -7.96 21.21
CA ARG A 110 0.22 -7.68 22.09
C ARG A 110 -0.89 -8.72 21.93
N LEU A 111 -1.26 -9.08 20.71
CA LEU A 111 -2.29 -10.10 20.45
C LEU A 111 -1.90 -11.48 21.01
N ASN A 112 -0.65 -11.90 20.81
CA ASN A 112 -0.14 -13.15 21.37
C ASN A 112 -0.11 -13.11 22.91
N GLY A 113 0.19 -11.95 23.50
CA GLY A 113 0.17 -11.74 24.96
C GLY A 113 -1.21 -11.89 25.61
N HIS A 114 -2.31 -11.76 24.86
CA HIS A 114 -3.67 -11.94 25.37
C HIS A 114 -4.13 -13.42 25.45
N GLY A 115 -3.31 -14.39 25.02
CA GLY A 115 -3.62 -15.81 25.21
C GLY A 115 -4.84 -16.31 24.43
N THR A 116 -5.10 -15.76 23.24
CA THR A 116 -6.28 -16.09 22.41
C THR A 116 -6.27 -17.51 21.81
N GLY A 117 -5.17 -18.27 21.98
CA GLY A 117 -4.98 -19.58 21.37
C GLY A 117 -4.66 -19.57 19.87
N ARG A 118 -4.63 -18.38 19.22
CA ARG A 118 -4.17 -18.19 17.84
C ARG A 118 -2.78 -17.56 17.83
N ASP A 119 -1.93 -17.99 16.90
CA ASP A 119 -0.62 -17.37 16.65
C ASP A 119 -0.74 -16.26 15.60
N PHE A 120 -0.36 -15.04 15.98
CA PHE A 120 -0.35 -13.86 15.12
C PHE A 120 1.03 -13.51 14.54
N GLY A 121 2.03 -14.40 14.65
CA GLY A 121 3.38 -14.19 14.11
C GLY A 121 3.40 -13.81 12.62
N PHE A 122 2.49 -14.37 11.83
CA PHE A 122 2.35 -14.10 10.39
C PHE A 122 2.15 -12.61 10.05
N ILE A 123 1.65 -11.80 10.98
CA ILE A 123 1.44 -10.36 10.79
C ILE A 123 2.78 -9.65 10.55
N VAL A 124 3.86 -10.13 11.17
CA VAL A 124 5.21 -9.58 11.05
C VAL A 124 5.81 -9.88 9.68
N ASP A 125 5.49 -11.05 9.11
CA ASP A 125 5.99 -11.48 7.81
C ASP A 125 5.29 -10.76 6.65
N GLN A 126 4.02 -10.42 6.82
CA GLN A 126 3.27 -9.63 5.84
C GLN A 126 3.87 -8.23 5.64
N ARG A 127 3.72 -7.69 4.42
CA ARG A 127 4.28 -6.40 3.99
C ARG A 127 3.19 -5.38 3.65
N GLY A 128 3.58 -4.11 3.58
CA GLY A 128 2.70 -2.99 3.20
C GLY A 128 1.77 -2.52 4.32
N MET A 129 0.78 -1.70 3.96
CA MET A 129 -0.14 -1.06 4.92
C MET A 129 -1.19 -1.99 5.54
N PHE A 130 -1.41 -3.16 4.94
CA PHE A 130 -2.55 -4.02 5.27
C PHE A 130 -2.11 -5.39 5.76
N SER A 131 -2.88 -5.96 6.67
CA SER A 131 -2.76 -7.37 7.05
C SER A 131 -4.08 -8.08 6.81
N TYR A 132 -4.02 -9.35 6.41
CA TYR A 132 -5.14 -10.26 6.63
C TYR A 132 -4.98 -10.86 8.01
N SER A 133 -5.83 -10.47 8.96
CA SER A 133 -5.73 -10.86 10.38
C SER A 133 -6.27 -12.26 10.67
N GLY A 134 -6.95 -12.89 9.71
CA GLY A 134 -7.65 -14.17 9.92
C GLY A 134 -8.96 -14.03 10.70
N LEU A 135 -9.43 -12.80 10.96
CA LEU A 135 -10.74 -12.57 11.55
C LEU A 135 -11.85 -12.94 10.57
N SER A 136 -12.87 -13.66 11.04
CA SER A 136 -14.08 -13.95 10.28
C SER A 136 -14.96 -12.70 10.13
N ALA A 137 -15.92 -12.75 9.20
CA ALA A 137 -16.90 -11.68 9.03
C ALA A 137 -17.75 -11.45 10.31
N GLU A 138 -18.03 -12.51 11.07
CA GLU A 138 -18.74 -12.40 12.36
C GLU A 138 -17.89 -11.65 13.40
N GLU A 139 -16.62 -12.04 13.55
CA GLU A 139 -15.67 -11.38 14.45
C GLU A 139 -15.48 -9.89 14.07
N ALA A 140 -15.40 -9.59 12.77
CA ALA A 140 -15.34 -8.21 12.27
C ALA A 140 -16.61 -7.40 12.61
N ARG A 141 -17.80 -8.00 12.49
CA ARG A 141 -19.06 -7.33 12.85
C ARG A 141 -19.16 -7.07 14.35
N ARG A 142 -18.70 -8.02 15.18
CA ARG A 142 -18.64 -7.86 16.65
C ARG A 142 -17.65 -6.77 17.08
N LEU A 143 -16.47 -6.71 16.46
CA LEU A 143 -15.52 -5.61 16.69
C LEU A 143 -16.17 -4.24 16.44
N ARG A 144 -16.98 -4.13 15.39
CA ARG A 144 -17.72 -2.91 15.07
C ARG A 144 -18.82 -2.61 16.10
N SER A 145 -19.69 -3.57 16.41
CA SER A 145 -20.84 -3.33 17.29
C SER A 145 -20.46 -3.11 18.75
N ASP A 146 -19.50 -3.89 19.24
CA ASP A 146 -19.22 -3.99 20.68
C ASP A 146 -18.10 -3.04 21.09
N PHE A 147 -17.19 -2.71 20.16
CA PHE A 147 -15.97 -1.94 20.45
C PHE A 147 -15.75 -0.74 19.51
N GLY A 148 -16.62 -0.52 18.50
CA GLY A 148 -16.41 0.56 17.54
C GLY A 148 -15.12 0.43 16.73
N VAL A 149 -14.55 -0.78 16.62
CA VAL A 149 -13.35 -1.06 15.83
C VAL A 149 -13.76 -1.55 14.45
N TYR A 150 -13.47 -0.76 13.42
CA TYR A 150 -13.89 -1.05 12.05
C TYR A 150 -12.80 -1.75 11.26
N VAL A 151 -13.06 -3.01 10.89
CA VAL A 151 -12.22 -3.81 10.00
C VAL A 151 -13.04 -4.28 8.80
N VAL A 152 -12.38 -4.63 7.69
CA VAL A 152 -13.11 -5.19 6.53
C VAL A 152 -13.56 -6.60 6.88
N GLU A 153 -14.77 -6.99 6.51
CA GLU A 153 -15.34 -8.32 6.81
C GLU A 153 -14.53 -9.50 6.23
N SER A 154 -13.66 -9.24 5.24
CA SER A 154 -12.63 -10.17 4.76
C SER A 154 -11.50 -10.46 5.75
N GLY A 155 -11.49 -9.83 6.94
CA GLY A 155 -10.38 -9.87 7.89
C GLY A 155 -9.21 -8.94 7.52
N ARG A 156 -9.34 -8.11 6.48
CA ARG A 156 -8.30 -7.14 6.12
C ARG A 156 -8.31 -5.94 7.08
N ILE A 157 -7.19 -5.70 7.75
CA ILE A 157 -6.95 -4.56 8.63
C ILE A 157 -5.93 -3.59 8.04
N CYS A 158 -6.04 -2.31 8.37
CA CYS A 158 -5.04 -1.30 8.02
C CYS A 158 -4.06 -1.11 9.18
N VAL A 159 -2.90 -1.76 9.12
CA VAL A 159 -1.84 -1.63 10.15
C VAL A 159 -1.33 -0.19 10.22
N ALA A 160 -1.37 0.54 9.09
CA ALA A 160 -1.01 1.95 9.08
C ALA A 160 -1.93 2.84 9.94
N ALA A 161 -3.15 2.39 10.28
CA ALA A 161 -4.04 3.12 11.19
C ALA A 161 -3.74 2.88 12.68
N LEU A 162 -2.93 1.86 13.00
CA LEU A 162 -2.47 1.61 14.37
C LEU A 162 -1.38 2.62 14.76
N ASN A 163 -1.40 3.00 16.03
CA ASN A 163 -0.42 3.87 16.68
C ASN A 163 -0.39 3.58 18.19
N ASP A 164 0.56 4.19 18.89
CA ASP A 164 0.76 3.94 20.32
C ASP A 164 -0.46 4.29 21.19
N ALA A 165 -1.31 5.20 20.74
CA ALA A 165 -2.51 5.60 21.50
C ALA A 165 -3.69 4.64 21.35
N ASN A 166 -3.72 3.80 20.30
CA ASN A 166 -4.88 2.92 20.03
C ASN A 166 -4.56 1.43 20.02
N ILE A 167 -3.30 1.04 19.93
CA ILE A 167 -2.93 -0.36 19.69
C ILE A 167 -3.38 -1.30 20.81
N ASP A 168 -3.26 -0.89 22.07
CA ASP A 168 -3.64 -1.71 23.22
C ASP A 168 -5.18 -1.93 23.25
N TYR A 169 -5.96 -0.87 22.99
CA TYR A 169 -7.42 -0.98 22.89
C TYR A 169 -7.86 -1.92 21.77
N VAL A 170 -7.25 -1.80 20.58
CA VAL A 170 -7.57 -2.66 19.44
C VAL A 170 -7.21 -4.12 19.72
N CYS A 171 -6.07 -4.38 20.37
CA CYS A 171 -5.67 -5.74 20.74
C CYS A 171 -6.61 -6.36 21.76
N GLU A 172 -7.01 -5.60 22.79
CA GLU A 172 -7.98 -6.07 23.77
C GLU A 172 -9.32 -6.40 23.12
N ALA A 173 -9.84 -5.51 22.26
CA ALA A 173 -11.10 -5.74 21.55
C ALA A 173 -11.05 -7.03 20.71
N ILE A 174 -9.96 -7.27 19.99
CA ILE A 174 -9.75 -8.50 19.21
C ILE A 174 -9.71 -9.71 20.14
N ALA A 175 -8.94 -9.66 21.23
CA ALA A 175 -8.85 -10.76 22.18
C ALA A 175 -10.22 -11.13 22.78
N ARG A 176 -11.04 -10.14 23.16
CA ARG A 176 -12.41 -10.35 23.67
C ARG A 176 -13.35 -10.98 22.64
N VAL A 177 -13.18 -10.64 21.37
CA VAL A 177 -13.96 -11.24 20.29
C VAL A 177 -13.56 -12.70 20.06
N LEU A 178 -12.27 -13.03 20.21
CA LEU A 178 -11.71 -14.37 19.99
C LEU A 178 -11.87 -15.33 21.17
N SER A 179 -11.93 -14.84 22.41
CA SER A 179 -11.93 -15.65 23.63
C SER A 179 -13.30 -16.25 24.01
N ARG A 180 -14.25 -16.31 23.07
CA ARG A 180 -15.60 -16.84 23.31
C ARG A 180 -15.95 -17.91 22.29
#